data_AF-A0A414R430-F1
#
_entry.id   AF-A0A414R430-F1
#
_cell.length_a   1.000
_cell.length_b   1.000
_cell.length_c   1.000
_cell.angle_alpha   90.00
_cell.angle_beta   90.00
_cell.angle_gamma   90.00
#
_symmetry.space_group_name_H-M   'P 1'
#
loop_
_entity.id
_entity.type
_entity.pdbx_description
1 polymer ?
#
loop_
_entity_poly.entity_id
_entity_poly.type
_entity_poly.pdbx_seq_one_letter_code
_entity_poly.pdbx_strand_id
1 'polypeptide(L)'
;MQAAECIRSKVAAYVYRHVLEPFIPLEKQDLLRIQSHVDMLRHTLQQKENHFLLEMLENTLRSLILEVWNIILRMYKQENEFEHSFRWKDTLPRFLYLMHTNCRYHHTVKWYADQLYVSPDALSAKLKKLYGKTANQLISESLIEEAKVCLLNPANSVQDVAEKLCFSDQASFSKFFKRYCGMSPGQFKKQA
;
A
#
# COMPACT_ATOMS: atom_id res chain seq x y z
N MET A 1 11.53 9.15 7.14
CA MET A 1 11.42 7.74 6.70
C MET A 1 10.69 6.86 7.73
N GLN A 2 11.00 6.95 9.03
CA GLN A 2 10.36 6.13 10.09
C GLN A 2 8.82 6.26 10.19
N ALA A 3 8.23 7.43 9.96
CA ALA A 3 6.76 7.59 10.04
C ALA A 3 6.01 6.81 8.93
N ALA A 4 6.58 6.71 7.72
CA ALA A 4 5.98 5.99 6.60
C ALA A 4 6.11 4.46 6.75
N GLU A 5 7.19 3.98 7.37
CA GLU A 5 7.35 2.57 7.76
C GLU A 5 6.39 2.17 8.90
N CYS A 6 6.16 3.07 9.86
CA CYS A 6 5.21 2.88 10.96
C CYS A 6 3.76 2.83 10.48
N ILE A 7 3.39 3.66 9.50
CA ILE A 7 2.05 3.63 8.90
C ILE A 7 1.88 2.32 8.12
N ARG A 8 2.82 1.96 7.25
CA ARG A 8 2.77 0.75 6.40
C ARG A 8 2.53 -0.55 7.16
N SER A 9 3.23 -0.77 8.27
CA SER A 9 3.05 -1.97 9.11
C SER A 9 1.65 -2.02 9.73
N LYS A 10 1.15 -0.87 10.21
CA LYS A 10 -0.22 -0.73 10.75
C LYS A 10 -1.29 -0.87 9.66
N VAL A 11 -1.08 -0.29 8.47
CA VAL A 11 -1.95 -0.44 7.30
C VAL A 11 -2.01 -1.90 6.88
N ALA A 12 -0.87 -2.59 6.81
CA ALA A 12 -0.83 -3.98 6.37
C ALA A 12 -1.56 -4.91 7.34
N ALA A 13 -1.44 -4.68 8.65
CA ALA A 13 -2.21 -5.41 9.67
C ALA A 13 -3.72 -5.11 9.59
N TYR A 14 -4.09 -3.88 9.23
CA TYR A 14 -5.49 -3.49 9.05
C TYR A 14 -6.09 -4.05 7.75
N VAL A 15 -5.36 -3.95 6.62
CA VAL A 15 -5.71 -4.53 5.32
C VAL A 15 -5.87 -6.05 5.45
N TYR A 16 -5.04 -6.73 6.25
CA TYR A 16 -5.18 -8.16 6.57
C TYR A 16 -6.59 -8.48 7.10
N ARG A 17 -7.10 -7.71 8.07
CA ARG A 17 -8.45 -7.96 8.60
C ARG A 17 -9.50 -7.66 7.55
N HIS A 18 -9.41 -6.56 6.80
CA HIS A 18 -10.46 -6.24 5.83
C HIS A 18 -10.48 -7.12 4.59
N VAL A 19 -9.40 -7.85 4.31
CA VAL A 19 -9.43 -8.95 3.34
C VAL A 19 -10.27 -10.13 3.88
N LEU A 20 -10.33 -10.33 5.19
CA LEU A 20 -11.11 -11.39 5.85
C LEU A 20 -12.53 -10.95 6.24
N GLU A 21 -12.70 -9.69 6.63
CA GLU A 21 -13.94 -9.04 7.08
C GLU A 21 -14.03 -7.63 6.48
N PRO A 22 -14.53 -7.48 5.24
CA PRO A 22 -14.46 -6.24 4.47
C PRO A 22 -15.39 -5.12 4.97
N PHE A 23 -16.00 -5.29 6.14
CA PHE A 23 -16.94 -4.34 6.71
C PHE A 23 -16.39 -3.72 7.98
N ILE A 24 -16.48 -2.41 8.06
CA ILE A 24 -16.11 -1.63 9.23
C ILE A 24 -17.40 -1.17 9.91
N PRO A 25 -17.67 -1.54 11.17
CA PRO A 25 -18.78 -0.96 11.91
C PRO A 25 -18.47 0.53 12.15
N LEU A 26 -19.29 1.40 11.57
CA LEU A 26 -19.19 2.84 11.77
C LEU A 26 -20.13 3.28 12.87
N GLU A 27 -19.63 4.06 13.82
CA GLU A 27 -20.47 4.73 14.79
C GLU A 27 -21.26 5.85 14.10
N LYS A 28 -22.39 6.24 14.67
CA LYS A 28 -23.20 7.35 14.14
C LYS A 28 -22.39 8.63 13.95
N GLN A 29 -21.44 8.90 14.85
CA GLN A 29 -20.56 10.06 14.76
C GLN A 29 -19.54 9.95 13.62
N ASP A 30 -19.08 8.75 13.27
CA ASP A 30 -18.18 8.53 12.13
C ASP A 30 -18.89 8.86 10.82
N LEU A 31 -20.13 8.35 10.68
CA LEU A 31 -20.96 8.60 9.51
C LEU A 31 -21.22 10.10 9.32
N LEU A 32 -21.54 10.84 10.39
CA LEU A 32 -21.76 12.29 10.32
C LEU A 32 -20.50 13.04 9.87
N ARG A 33 -19.32 12.65 10.38
CA ARG A 33 -18.04 13.27 9.99
C ARG A 33 -17.70 12.98 8.54
N ILE A 34 -17.82 11.73 8.09
CA ILE A 34 -17.60 11.34 6.69
C ILE A 34 -18.58 12.10 5.77
N GLN A 35 -19.86 12.11 6.12
CA GLN A 35 -20.90 12.79 5.34
C GLN A 35 -20.59 14.28 5.17
N SER A 36 -20.13 14.95 6.23
CA SER A 36 -19.75 16.37 6.17
C SER A 36 -18.65 16.65 5.15
N HIS A 37 -17.64 15.78 5.06
CA HIS A 37 -16.58 15.91 4.07
C HIS A 37 -17.07 15.64 2.65
N VAL A 38 -17.92 14.62 2.47
CA VAL A 38 -18.51 14.30 1.16
C VAL A 38 -19.40 15.43 0.65
N ASP A 39 -20.18 16.04 1.54
CA ASP A 39 -21.03 17.18 1.19
C ASP A 39 -20.19 18.41 0.84
N MET A 40 -19.10 18.68 1.58
CA MET A 40 -18.15 19.73 1.22
C MET A 40 -17.55 19.50 -0.17
N LEU A 41 -17.07 18.28 -0.48
CA LEU A 41 -16.57 17.94 -1.83
C LEU A 41 -17.63 18.19 -2.90
N ARG A 42 -18.87 17.76 -2.67
CA ARG A 42 -19.98 17.95 -3.62
C ARG A 42 -20.26 19.43 -3.85
N HIS A 43 -20.32 20.23 -2.79
CA HIS A 43 -20.57 21.66 -2.88
C HIS A 43 -19.43 22.39 -3.60
N THR A 44 -18.17 22.08 -3.29
CA THR A 44 -17.01 22.66 -3.97
C THR A 44 -17.04 22.35 -5.46
N LEU A 45 -17.34 21.12 -5.87
CA LEU A 45 -17.42 20.72 -7.30
C LEU A 45 -18.53 21.45 -8.08
N GLN A 46 -19.56 21.97 -7.41
CA GLN A 46 -20.68 22.67 -8.06
C GLN A 46 -20.41 24.17 -8.28
N GLN A 47 -19.35 24.72 -7.70
CA GLN A 47 -19.01 26.13 -7.81
C GLN A 47 -18.30 26.43 -9.14
N LYS A 48 -19.00 27.12 -10.04
CA LYS A 48 -18.49 27.47 -11.38
C LYS A 48 -17.37 28.52 -11.35
N GLU A 49 -17.38 29.39 -10.34
CA GLU A 49 -16.38 30.45 -10.15
C GLU A 49 -15.71 30.26 -8.79
N ASN A 50 -14.77 29.32 -8.71
CA ASN A 50 -13.95 29.09 -7.52
C ASN A 50 -12.47 29.16 -7.90
N HIS A 51 -11.81 30.25 -7.50
CA HIS A 51 -10.39 30.49 -7.76
C HIS A 51 -9.46 29.49 -7.05
N PHE A 52 -9.94 28.79 -6.03
CA PHE A 52 -9.18 27.82 -5.23
C PHE A 52 -9.83 26.42 -5.25
N LEU A 53 -10.51 26.09 -6.35
CA LEU A 53 -11.27 24.84 -6.48
C LEU A 53 -10.40 23.62 -6.15
N LEU A 54 -9.22 23.55 -6.74
CA LEU A 54 -8.32 22.41 -6.60
C LEU A 54 -7.83 22.29 -5.15
N GLU A 55 -7.38 23.38 -4.54
CA GLU A 55 -6.87 23.41 -3.17
C GLU A 55 -7.96 23.02 -2.17
N MET A 56 -9.19 23.50 -2.37
CA MET A 56 -10.32 23.13 -1.52
C MET A 56 -10.65 21.64 -1.64
N LEU A 57 -10.65 21.08 -2.86
CA LEU A 57 -10.87 19.65 -3.08
C LEU A 57 -9.76 18.81 -2.45
N GLU A 58 -8.51 19.18 -2.65
CA GLU A 58 -7.36 18.48 -2.07
C GLU A 58 -7.41 18.48 -0.54
N ASN A 59 -7.68 19.63 0.06
CA ASN A 59 -7.75 19.74 1.52
C ASN A 59 -8.93 18.98 2.11
N THR A 60 -10.09 19.02 1.43
CA THR A 60 -11.27 18.26 1.87
C THR A 60 -11.05 16.76 1.72
N LEU A 61 -10.44 16.32 0.61
CA LEU A 61 -10.07 14.93 0.39
C LEU A 61 -9.03 14.45 1.41
N ARG A 62 -8.01 15.26 1.69
CA ARG A 62 -7.00 14.98 2.71
C ARG A 62 -7.65 14.83 4.08
N SER A 63 -8.59 15.71 4.43
CA SER A 63 -9.32 15.65 5.70
C SER A 63 -10.21 14.39 5.78
N LEU A 64 -10.89 14.03 4.69
CA LEU A 64 -11.66 12.78 4.60
C LEU A 64 -10.78 11.54 4.79
N ILE A 65 -9.62 11.50 4.13
CA ILE A 65 -8.65 10.40 4.27
C ILE A 65 -8.17 10.30 5.73
N LEU A 66 -7.87 11.43 6.37
CA LEU A 66 -7.46 11.45 7.79
C LEU A 66 -8.59 11.00 8.72
N GLU A 67 -9.84 11.34 8.42
CA GLU A 67 -11.00 10.90 9.19
C GLU A 67 -11.19 9.39 9.10
N VAL A 68 -11.04 8.82 7.90
CA VAL A 68 -10.99 7.37 7.71
C VAL A 68 -9.85 6.77 8.51
N TRP A 69 -8.64 7.33 8.46
CA TRP A 69 -7.51 6.86 9.27
C TRP A 69 -7.78 6.89 10.78
N ASN A 70 -8.47 7.91 11.29
CA ASN A 70 -8.83 7.98 12.70
C ASN A 70 -9.73 6.82 13.12
N ILE A 71 -10.73 6.47 12.30
CA ILE A 71 -11.62 5.33 12.54
C ILE A 71 -10.82 4.02 12.55
N ILE A 72 -10.00 3.83 11.51
CA ILE A 72 -9.10 2.68 11.35
C ILE A 72 -8.20 2.50 12.59
N LEU A 73 -7.52 3.58 13.01
CA LEU A 73 -6.59 3.55 14.13
C LEU A 73 -7.28 3.37 15.48
N ARG A 74 -8.48 3.94 15.67
CA ARG A 74 -9.29 3.76 16.88
C ARG A 74 -9.66 2.29 17.07
N MET A 75 -10.09 1.63 15.99
CA MET A 75 -10.40 0.20 16.02
C MET A 75 -9.16 -0.64 16.32
N TYR A 76 -8.03 -0.34 15.68
CA TYR A 76 -6.76 -1.01 15.99
C TYR A 76 -6.35 -0.86 17.47
N LYS A 77 -6.52 0.33 18.05
CA LYS A 77 -6.15 0.59 19.46
C LYS A 77 -7.05 -0.18 20.45
N GLN A 78 -8.34 -0.33 20.15
CA GLN A 78 -9.26 -1.10 21.00
C GLN A 78 -8.94 -2.60 21.03
N GLU A 79 -8.16 -3.10 20.07
CA GLU A 79 -7.90 -4.53 19.92
C GLU A 79 -6.42 -4.92 20.08
N ASN A 80 -5.55 -4.00 20.49
CA ASN A 80 -4.19 -4.37 20.90
C ASN A 80 -4.15 -5.30 22.13
N GLU A 81 -5.30 -5.57 22.78
CA GLU A 81 -5.45 -6.69 23.73
C GLU A 81 -5.64 -8.06 23.03
N PHE A 82 -5.96 -8.09 21.74
CA PHE A 82 -6.28 -9.29 20.94
C PHE A 82 -5.08 -9.89 20.17
N GLU A 83 -3.96 -9.17 20.08
CA GLU A 83 -2.73 -9.59 19.36
C GLU A 83 -2.17 -10.94 19.86
N HIS A 84 -2.49 -11.31 21.11
CA HIS A 84 -2.07 -12.58 21.72
C HIS A 84 -2.99 -13.79 21.47
N SER A 85 -4.18 -13.62 20.88
CA SER A 85 -5.11 -14.73 20.66
C SER A 85 -5.26 -15.16 19.19
N PHE A 86 -4.77 -14.35 18.25
CA PHE A 86 -5.05 -14.55 16.84
C PHE A 86 -4.11 -15.59 16.21
N ARG A 87 -4.63 -16.81 15.98
CA ARG A 87 -3.89 -17.87 15.28
C ARG A 87 -3.88 -17.57 13.78
N TRP A 88 -2.71 -17.33 13.21
CA TRP A 88 -2.44 -17.17 11.77
C TRP A 88 -2.75 -18.43 10.96
N LYS A 89 -4.02 -18.84 10.88
CA LYS A 89 -4.44 -20.07 10.18
C LYS A 89 -4.47 -19.89 8.67
N ASP A 90 -4.64 -18.67 8.17
CA ASP A 90 -4.74 -18.40 6.74
C ASP A 90 -3.45 -17.84 6.12
N THR A 91 -2.90 -18.59 5.16
CA THR A 91 -1.68 -18.27 4.41
C THR A 91 -1.78 -16.95 3.63
N LEU A 92 -3.00 -16.61 3.16
CA LEU A 92 -3.18 -15.53 2.21
C LEU A 92 -3.01 -14.14 2.84
N PRO A 93 -3.73 -13.77 3.90
CA PRO A 93 -3.63 -12.40 4.39
C PRO A 93 -2.26 -12.19 5.05
N ARG A 94 -1.64 -13.25 5.59
CA ARG A 94 -0.24 -13.21 6.05
C ARG A 94 0.75 -13.00 4.90
N PHE A 95 0.53 -13.60 3.74
CA PHE A 95 1.31 -13.29 2.53
C PHE A 95 1.19 -11.81 2.15
N LEU A 96 -0.02 -11.27 2.10
CA LEU A 96 -0.25 -9.86 1.74
C LEU A 96 0.44 -8.92 2.73
N TYR A 97 0.31 -9.20 4.03
CA TYR A 97 1.03 -8.46 5.07
C TYR A 97 2.54 -8.46 4.81
N LEU A 98 3.14 -9.66 4.68
CA LEU A 98 4.57 -9.81 4.44
C LEU A 98 5.00 -9.09 3.18
N MET A 99 4.23 -9.19 2.09
CA MET A 99 4.52 -8.52 0.82
C MET A 99 4.54 -7.00 0.99
N HIS A 100 3.49 -6.41 1.57
CA HIS A 100 3.40 -4.96 1.73
C HIS A 100 4.48 -4.39 2.65
N THR A 101 4.92 -5.14 3.67
CA THR A 101 5.96 -4.69 4.59
C THR A 101 7.38 -4.98 4.10
N ASN A 102 7.58 -6.01 3.27
CA ASN A 102 8.93 -6.52 2.96
C ASN A 102 9.31 -6.53 1.47
N CYS A 103 8.42 -6.15 0.54
CA CYS A 103 8.73 -6.20 -0.90
C CYS A 103 9.96 -5.36 -1.29
N ARG A 104 10.32 -4.34 -0.50
CA ARG A 104 11.54 -3.54 -0.70
C ARG A 104 12.82 -4.35 -0.47
N TYR A 105 12.81 -5.27 0.49
CA TYR A 105 14.00 -6.00 0.93
C TYR A 105 14.07 -7.42 0.39
N HIS A 106 12.91 -8.05 0.14
CA HIS A 106 12.82 -9.45 -0.26
C HIS A 106 11.97 -9.59 -1.53
N HIS A 107 12.62 -9.95 -2.64
CA HIS A 107 11.96 -9.97 -3.97
C HIS A 107 11.60 -11.38 -4.44
N THR A 108 12.02 -12.43 -3.72
CA THR A 108 11.86 -13.83 -4.16
C THR A 108 10.65 -14.49 -3.51
N VAL A 109 9.88 -15.25 -4.28
CA VAL A 109 8.73 -16.03 -3.77
C VAL A 109 9.17 -17.00 -2.66
N LYS A 110 10.36 -17.58 -2.77
CA LYS A 110 10.92 -18.51 -1.79
C LYS A 110 10.93 -17.91 -0.39
N TRP A 111 11.42 -16.67 -0.24
CA TRP A 111 11.46 -16.02 1.07
C TRP A 111 10.08 -15.95 1.72
N TYR A 112 9.06 -15.52 0.96
CA TYR A 112 7.68 -15.45 1.48
C TYR A 112 7.11 -16.84 1.81
N ALA A 113 7.38 -17.84 0.97
CA ALA A 113 6.92 -19.21 1.18
C ALA A 113 7.51 -19.81 2.46
N ASP A 114 8.82 -19.58 2.69
CA ASP A 114 9.53 -20.00 3.90
C ASP A 114 8.92 -19.36 5.16
N GLN A 115 8.59 -18.05 5.13
CA GLN A 115 7.92 -17.36 6.25
C GLN A 115 6.50 -17.86 6.54
N LEU A 116 5.86 -18.44 5.52
CA LEU A 116 4.50 -18.95 5.57
C LEU A 116 4.44 -20.47 5.82
N TYR A 117 5.59 -21.14 5.89
CA TYR A 117 5.72 -22.60 6.01
C TYR A 117 4.96 -23.36 4.90
N VAL A 118 5.03 -22.86 3.66
CA VAL A 118 4.44 -23.48 2.48
C VAL A 118 5.46 -23.58 1.34
N SER A 119 5.19 -24.39 0.31
CA SER A 119 6.04 -24.39 -0.88
C SER A 119 5.76 -23.17 -1.77
N PRO A 120 6.77 -22.64 -2.50
CA PRO A 120 6.59 -21.54 -3.46
C PRO A 120 5.51 -21.81 -4.52
N ASP A 121 5.42 -23.06 -4.98
CA ASP A 121 4.45 -23.50 -5.97
C ASP A 121 3.03 -23.52 -5.41
N ALA A 122 2.84 -24.05 -4.18
CA ALA A 122 1.55 -24.04 -3.52
C ALA A 122 1.05 -22.62 -3.25
N LEU A 123 1.94 -21.73 -2.80
CA LEU A 123 1.64 -20.31 -2.61
C LEU A 123 1.22 -19.65 -3.93
N SER A 124 2.01 -19.86 -4.99
CA SER A 124 1.73 -19.29 -6.31
C SER A 124 0.44 -19.82 -6.91
N ALA A 125 0.14 -21.11 -6.76
CA ALA A 125 -1.11 -21.72 -7.21
C ALA A 125 -2.32 -21.16 -6.46
N LYS A 126 -2.22 -21.01 -5.12
CA LYS A 126 -3.28 -20.43 -4.29
C LYS A 126 -3.56 -18.98 -4.70
N LEU A 127 -2.52 -18.17 -4.88
CA LEU A 127 -2.67 -16.77 -5.31
C LEU A 127 -3.23 -16.66 -6.73
N LYS A 128 -2.80 -17.53 -7.65
CA LYS A 128 -3.32 -17.54 -9.02
C LYS A 128 -4.81 -17.89 -9.07
N LYS A 129 -5.26 -18.82 -8.22
CA LYS A 129 -6.68 -19.17 -8.09
C LYS A 129 -7.53 -18.01 -7.56
N LEU A 130 -7.00 -17.20 -6.64
CA LEU A 130 -7.75 -16.15 -5.96
C LEU A 130 -7.68 -14.78 -6.66
N TYR A 131 -6.51 -14.40 -7.17
CA TYR A 131 -6.23 -13.07 -7.75
C TYR A 131 -5.94 -13.11 -9.25
N GLY A 132 -5.93 -14.29 -9.88
CA GLY A 132 -5.50 -14.46 -11.27
C GLY A 132 -4.00 -14.25 -11.49
N LYS A 133 -3.21 -14.04 -10.42
CA LYS A 133 -1.78 -13.69 -10.47
C LYS A 133 -0.95 -14.58 -9.57
N THR A 134 0.27 -14.89 -10.00
CA THR A 134 1.24 -15.66 -9.20
C THR A 134 1.87 -14.81 -8.10
N ALA A 135 2.49 -15.45 -7.11
CA ALA A 135 3.21 -14.77 -6.04
C ALA A 135 4.27 -13.79 -6.59
N ASN A 136 5.04 -14.21 -7.59
CA ASN A 136 6.09 -13.38 -8.20
C ASN A 136 5.51 -12.12 -8.85
N GLN A 137 4.37 -12.25 -9.55
CA GLN A 137 3.68 -11.11 -10.16
C GLN A 137 3.24 -10.11 -9.09
N LEU A 138 2.59 -10.58 -8.02
CA LEU A 138 2.14 -9.71 -6.93
C LEU A 138 3.30 -9.00 -6.22
N ILE A 139 4.39 -9.71 -5.91
CA ILE A 139 5.59 -9.12 -5.30
C ILE A 139 6.21 -8.07 -6.23
N SER A 140 6.33 -8.38 -7.51
CA SER A 140 6.90 -7.45 -8.50
C SER A 140 6.02 -6.21 -8.70
N GLU A 141 4.71 -6.38 -8.73
CA GLU A 141 3.73 -5.29 -8.79
C GLU A 141 3.82 -4.40 -7.55
N SER A 142 3.94 -4.99 -6.36
CA SER A 142 4.15 -4.21 -5.13
C SER A 142 5.49 -3.46 -5.16
N LEU A 143 6.57 -4.11 -5.63
CA LEU A 143 7.89 -3.50 -5.71
C LEU A 143 7.97 -2.37 -6.75
N ILE A 144 7.25 -2.48 -7.88
CA ILE A 144 7.24 -1.39 -8.87
C ILE A 144 6.49 -0.16 -8.37
N GLU A 145 5.42 -0.32 -7.59
CA GLU A 145 4.74 0.81 -6.96
C GLU A 145 5.66 1.51 -5.94
N GLU A 146 6.41 0.76 -5.14
CA GLU A 146 7.44 1.32 -4.25
C GLU A 146 8.54 2.07 -5.01
N ALA A 147 8.95 1.54 -6.16
CA ALA A 147 9.91 2.19 -7.03
C ALA A 147 9.40 3.52 -7.57
N LYS A 148 8.15 3.57 -8.04
CA LYS A 148 7.53 4.83 -8.49
C LYS A 148 7.52 5.86 -7.36
N VAL A 149 7.04 5.50 -6.17
CA VAL A 149 7.01 6.40 -5.01
C VAL A 149 8.41 6.93 -4.68
N CYS A 150 9.43 6.08 -4.69
CA CYS A 150 10.80 6.49 -4.46
C CYS A 150 11.35 7.44 -5.54
N LEU A 151 11.01 7.20 -6.81
CA LEU A 151 11.45 8.03 -7.94
C LEU A 151 10.76 9.41 -7.99
N LEU A 152 9.52 9.51 -7.49
CA LEU A 152 8.80 10.78 -7.38
C LEU A 152 9.48 11.77 -6.41
N ASN A 153 10.34 11.30 -5.51
CA ASN A 153 11.13 12.19 -4.68
C ASN A 153 12.33 12.72 -5.49
N PRO A 154 12.41 14.04 -5.78
CA PRO A 154 13.47 14.61 -6.60
C PRO A 154 14.86 14.40 -6.00
N ALA A 155 14.97 14.30 -4.67
CA ALA A 155 16.24 14.10 -3.96
C ALA A 155 16.87 12.72 -4.15
N ASN A 156 16.12 11.70 -4.62
CA ASN A 156 16.66 10.35 -4.79
C ASN A 156 17.29 10.19 -6.18
N SER A 157 18.57 9.86 -6.28
CA SER A 157 19.16 9.43 -7.56
C SER A 157 18.61 8.05 -7.98
N VAL A 158 18.76 7.67 -9.25
CA VAL A 158 18.35 6.32 -9.72
C VAL A 158 19.15 5.23 -9.00
N GLN A 159 20.43 5.50 -8.71
CA GLN A 159 21.29 4.63 -7.91
C GLN A 159 20.75 4.50 -6.47
N ASP A 160 20.38 5.62 -5.84
CA ASP A 160 19.84 5.62 -4.46
C ASP A 160 18.56 4.80 -4.37
N VAL A 161 17.69 4.87 -5.40
CA VAL A 161 16.46 4.07 -5.44
C VAL A 161 16.79 2.58 -5.59
N ALA A 162 17.77 2.22 -6.44
CA ALA A 162 18.19 0.83 -6.58
C ALA A 162 18.70 0.26 -5.25
N GLU A 163 19.52 1.02 -4.52
CA GLU A 163 20.04 0.65 -3.20
C GLU A 163 18.94 0.55 -2.14
N LYS A 164 18.03 1.55 -2.07
CA LYS A 164 16.89 1.55 -1.13
C LYS A 164 15.93 0.38 -1.32
N LEU A 165 15.84 -0.12 -2.55
CA LEU A 165 15.01 -1.27 -2.91
C LEU A 165 15.82 -2.56 -2.99
N CYS A 166 17.03 -2.59 -2.45
CA CYS A 166 17.89 -3.77 -2.35
C CYS A 166 18.12 -4.49 -3.69
N PHE A 167 18.21 -3.76 -4.80
CA PHE A 167 18.71 -4.32 -6.06
C PHE A 167 20.24 -4.45 -5.99
N SER A 168 20.80 -5.41 -6.72
CA SER A 168 22.26 -5.64 -6.77
C SER A 168 23.03 -4.43 -7.32
N ASP A 169 22.42 -3.72 -8.25
CA ASP A 169 23.00 -2.59 -8.96
C ASP A 169 21.89 -1.78 -9.68
N GLN A 170 22.21 -0.55 -10.09
CA GLN A 170 21.29 0.32 -10.82
C GLN A 170 20.85 -0.27 -12.18
N ALA A 171 21.67 -1.07 -12.85
CA ALA A 171 21.31 -1.63 -14.16
C ALA A 171 20.21 -2.69 -14.02
N SER A 172 20.30 -3.55 -13.01
CA SER A 172 19.32 -4.54 -12.61
C SER A 172 18.00 -3.89 -12.23
N PHE A 173 18.04 -2.83 -11.41
CA PHE A 173 16.86 -2.00 -11.12
C PHE A 173 16.25 -1.38 -12.39
N SER A 174 17.08 -0.76 -13.24
CA SER A 174 16.61 -0.10 -14.46
C SER A 174 15.96 -1.07 -15.43
N LYS A 175 16.49 -2.29 -15.56
CA LYS A 175 15.92 -3.36 -16.37
C LYS A 175 14.58 -3.84 -15.80
N PHE A 176 14.50 -4.03 -14.49
CA PHE A 176 13.25 -4.37 -13.80
C PHE A 176 12.19 -3.29 -14.03
N PHE A 177 12.52 -2.02 -13.75
CA PHE A 177 11.60 -0.90 -13.88
C PHE A 177 11.09 -0.74 -15.32
N LYS A 178 11.99 -0.79 -16.32
CA LYS A 178 11.63 -0.68 -17.74
C LYS A 178 10.72 -1.81 -18.19
N ARG A 179 10.92 -3.03 -17.69
CA ARG A 179 10.05 -4.18 -18.02
C ARG A 179 8.60 -3.94 -17.58
N TYR A 180 8.39 -3.29 -16.43
CA TYR A 180 7.04 -3.09 -15.88
C TYR A 180 6.40 -1.75 -16.29
N CYS A 181 7.20 -0.69 -16.45
CA CYS A 181 6.69 0.66 -16.77
C CYS A 181 6.84 1.05 -18.25
N GLY A 182 7.53 0.25 -19.07
CA GLY A 182 7.78 0.56 -20.49
C GLY A 182 8.85 1.64 -20.74
N MET A 183 9.33 2.32 -19.71
CA MET A 183 10.31 3.41 -19.79
C MET A 183 11.38 3.28 -18.69
N SER A 184 12.53 3.94 -18.86
CA SER A 184 13.60 3.88 -17.84
C SER A 184 13.25 4.70 -16.59
N PRO A 185 13.82 4.38 -15.42
CA PRO A 185 13.63 5.18 -14.19
C PRO A 185 13.97 6.66 -14.39
N GLY A 186 15.04 6.95 -15.15
CA GLY A 186 15.46 8.32 -15.43
C GLY A 186 14.49 9.07 -16.35
N GLN A 187 13.83 8.37 -17.28
CA GLN A 187 12.76 8.96 -18.09
C GLN A 187 11.52 9.26 -17.23
N PHE A 188 11.12 8.31 -16.39
CA PHE A 188 10.00 8.48 -15.46
C PHE A 188 10.21 9.70 -14.54
N LYS A 189 11.40 9.87 -13.96
CA LYS A 189 11.74 11.04 -13.12
C LYS A 189 11.67 12.38 -13.84
N LYS A 190 11.83 12.43 -15.16
CA LYS A 190 11.76 13.69 -15.93
C LYS A 190 10.32 14.07 -16.29
N GLN A 191 9.39 13.13 -16.22
CA GLN A 191 7.97 13.34 -16.53
C GLN A 191 7.14 13.68 -15.29
N ALA A 192 7.58 13.23 -14.12
CA ALA A 192 7.00 13.55 -12.83
C ALA A 192 7.42 14.95 -12.34
#